data_AF-A0A535KNR0-F1
#
_entry.id   AF-A0A535KNR0-F1
#
_cell.length_a   1.000
_cell.length_b   1.000
_cell.length_c   1.000
_cell.angle_alpha   90.00
_cell.angle_beta   90.00
_cell.angle_gamma   90.00
#
_symmetry.space_group_name_H-M   'P 1'
#
loop_
_entity.id
_entity.type
_entity.pdbx_description
1 polymer ?
#
loop_
_entity_poly.entity_id
_entity_poly.type
_entity_poly.pdbx_seq_one_letter_code
_entity_poly.pdbx_strand_id
1 'polypeptide(L)'
;AALGIYLVFGIPLFISGLLTGVLAFTILGLQAWGFRRLEATISGLVGVIVIAFGLEVLRSNPAWGAVAGNTFVPHLDGTASILLAVGILGATVMPHVIYLHSALTQKRIVGANPEAKRKIFHFEMVDVLIAMGIAGLINLAMLTMAAAVFGARGMVNAGADLTQVFTGLDQFVGGHSGLIFGVALLASGVSSSSVGTLSGQVVMQGFIRRRIPLFLRRAITMVPAMILIATRFDPSHALVLSQVFLSFGIPFALIPLVLFTRDKKLMGNLVNSRLTNLAAYGVAVMIIGLNIFLIYQTLFKTA
;
A
#
# COMPACT_ATOMS: atom_id res chain seq x y z
N ALA A 1 -0.63 9.76 -7.14
CA ALA A 1 -1.36 10.06 -8.40
C ALA A 1 -1.26 11.53 -8.79
N ALA A 2 -1.85 12.49 -8.06
CA ALA A 2 -1.73 13.92 -8.40
C ALA A 2 -0.27 14.40 -8.47
N LEU A 3 0.56 14.02 -7.50
CA LEU A 3 2.01 14.24 -7.55
C LEU A 3 2.67 13.59 -8.77
N GLY A 4 2.26 12.37 -9.16
CA GLY A 4 2.78 11.71 -10.36
C GLY A 4 2.43 12.46 -11.64
N ILE A 5 1.21 12.99 -11.77
CA ILE A 5 0.83 13.84 -12.92
C ILE A 5 1.63 15.14 -12.93
N TYR A 6 1.80 15.77 -11.76
CA TYR A 6 2.62 16.98 -11.62
C TYR A 6 4.06 16.74 -12.06
N LEU A 7 4.66 15.63 -11.64
CA LEU A 7 6.06 15.29 -11.98
C LEU A 7 6.24 14.92 -13.45
N VAL A 8 5.30 14.14 -14.03
CA VAL A 8 5.42 13.66 -15.42
C VAL A 8 5.08 14.73 -16.44
N PHE A 9 4.03 15.53 -16.20
CA PHE A 9 3.50 16.47 -17.17
C PHE A 9 3.81 17.94 -16.84
N GLY A 10 4.39 18.24 -15.67
CA GLY A 10 4.66 19.60 -15.22
C GLY A 10 3.39 20.44 -14.95
N ILE A 11 2.21 19.79 -14.87
CA ILE A 11 0.92 20.46 -14.72
C ILE A 11 0.70 20.84 -13.24
N PRO A 12 0.24 22.07 -12.93
CA PRO A 12 -0.03 22.51 -11.56
C PRO A 12 -0.78 21.49 -10.70
N LEU A 13 -0.38 21.34 -9.43
CA LEU A 13 -0.92 20.32 -8.51
C LEU A 13 -2.45 20.31 -8.41
N PHE A 14 -3.09 21.48 -8.50
CA PHE A 14 -4.56 21.59 -8.46
C PHE A 14 -5.23 20.93 -9.67
N ILE A 15 -4.72 21.20 -10.87
CA ILE A 15 -5.22 20.58 -12.12
C ILE A 15 -4.90 19.09 -12.12
N SER A 16 -3.70 18.72 -11.66
CA SER A 16 -3.28 17.33 -11.47
C SER A 16 -4.19 16.57 -10.48
N GLY A 17 -4.67 17.23 -9.43
CA GLY A 17 -5.67 16.71 -8.50
C GLY A 17 -7.01 16.43 -9.17
N LEU A 18 -7.51 17.38 -9.97
CA LEU A 18 -8.75 17.20 -10.75
C LEU A 18 -8.63 16.07 -11.77
N LEU A 19 -7.52 16.01 -12.52
CA LEU A 19 -7.25 14.94 -13.48
C LEU A 19 -7.17 13.57 -12.80
N THR A 20 -6.55 13.50 -11.62
CA THR A 20 -6.56 12.28 -10.80
C THR A 20 -7.98 11.86 -10.42
N GLY A 21 -8.86 12.82 -10.17
CA GLY A 21 -10.28 12.59 -9.92
C GLY A 21 -10.96 11.95 -11.11
N VAL A 22 -10.81 12.56 -12.28
CA VAL A 22 -11.34 12.04 -13.54
C VAL A 22 -10.83 10.61 -13.79
N LEU A 23 -9.52 10.36 -13.68
CA LEU A 23 -8.95 9.03 -13.86
C LEU A 23 -9.54 8.00 -12.89
N ALA A 24 -9.68 8.36 -11.61
CA ALA A 24 -10.29 7.47 -10.64
C ALA A 24 -11.78 7.22 -10.91
N PHE A 25 -12.52 8.25 -11.35
CA PHE A 25 -13.90 8.08 -11.79
C PHE A 25 -14.02 7.16 -13.01
N THR A 26 -13.09 7.24 -13.96
CA THR A 26 -13.04 6.35 -15.12
C THR A 26 -12.84 4.89 -14.71
N ILE A 27 -11.91 4.62 -13.79
CA ILE A 27 -11.68 3.25 -13.29
C ILE A 27 -12.88 2.72 -12.49
N LEU A 28 -13.54 3.60 -11.72
CA LEU A 28 -14.77 3.23 -11.04
C LEU A 28 -15.94 3.03 -12.03
N GLY A 29 -15.98 3.77 -13.13
CA GLY A 29 -16.93 3.54 -14.22
C GLY A 29 -16.75 2.15 -14.85
N LEU A 30 -15.50 1.71 -15.03
CA LEU A 30 -15.18 0.34 -15.47
C LEU A 30 -15.71 -0.74 -14.53
N GLN A 31 -15.83 -0.45 -13.22
CA GLN A 31 -16.44 -1.37 -12.26
C GLN A 31 -17.91 -1.65 -12.59
N ALA A 32 -18.67 -0.66 -13.08
CA ALA A 32 -20.07 -0.84 -13.43
C ALA A 32 -20.26 -1.88 -14.55
N TRP A 33 -19.20 -2.16 -15.32
CA TRP A 33 -19.19 -3.15 -16.39
C TRP A 33 -18.67 -4.53 -15.98
N GLY A 34 -18.35 -4.72 -14.70
CA GLY A 34 -18.04 -6.03 -14.13
C GLY A 34 -16.68 -6.10 -13.42
N PHE A 35 -16.63 -6.94 -12.38
CA PHE A 35 -15.47 -7.05 -11.49
C PHE A 35 -14.19 -7.54 -12.18
N ARG A 36 -14.31 -8.45 -13.16
CA ARG A 36 -13.17 -8.99 -13.92
C ARG A 36 -12.36 -7.92 -14.66
N ARG A 37 -13.02 -6.89 -15.19
CA ARG A 37 -12.35 -5.80 -15.92
C ARG A 37 -11.57 -4.90 -14.96
N LEU A 38 -12.13 -4.65 -13.78
CA LEU A 38 -11.45 -3.89 -12.73
C LEU A 38 -10.21 -4.62 -12.22
N GLU A 39 -10.34 -5.92 -11.93
CA GLU A 39 -9.21 -6.76 -11.50
C GLU A 39 -8.10 -6.76 -12.56
N ALA A 40 -8.44 -6.99 -13.84
CA ALA A 40 -7.47 -6.94 -14.94
C ALA A 40 -6.80 -5.56 -15.09
N THR A 41 -7.55 -4.47 -14.89
CA THR A 41 -7.00 -3.10 -14.94
C THR A 41 -6.02 -2.86 -13.80
N ILE A 42 -6.37 -3.27 -12.58
CA ILE A 42 -5.50 -3.15 -11.41
C ILE A 42 -4.25 -4.03 -11.58
N SER A 43 -4.40 -5.27 -12.04
CA SER A 43 -3.27 -6.16 -12.35
C SER A 43 -2.35 -5.56 -13.41
N GLY A 44 -2.91 -4.92 -14.45
CA GLY A 44 -2.14 -4.18 -15.45
C GLY A 44 -1.35 -3.02 -14.85
N LEU A 45 -1.98 -2.20 -13.99
CA LEU A 45 -1.30 -1.11 -13.27
C LEU A 45 -0.19 -1.63 -12.36
N VAL A 46 -0.42 -2.74 -11.63
CA VAL A 46 0.61 -3.39 -10.82
C VAL A 46 1.74 -3.92 -11.71
N GLY A 47 1.44 -4.49 -12.87
CA GLY A 47 2.44 -4.90 -13.85
C GLY A 47 3.33 -3.75 -14.31
N VAL A 48 2.76 -2.57 -14.57
CA VAL A 48 3.53 -1.35 -14.89
C VAL A 48 4.47 -0.97 -13.75
N ILE A 49 4.01 -1.05 -12.49
CA ILE A 49 4.84 -0.74 -11.31
C ILE A 49 6.01 -1.74 -11.20
N VAL A 50 5.74 -3.03 -11.37
CA VAL A 50 6.76 -4.10 -11.35
C VAL A 50 7.81 -3.85 -12.42
N ILE A 51 7.39 -3.58 -13.66
CA ILE A 51 8.30 -3.33 -14.77
C ILE A 51 9.11 -2.06 -14.52
N ALA A 52 8.47 -0.98 -14.08
CA ALA A 52 9.13 0.29 -13.81
C ALA A 52 10.23 0.15 -12.75
N PHE A 53 9.91 -0.38 -11.57
CA PHE A 53 10.92 -0.55 -10.51
C PHE A 53 11.94 -1.64 -10.82
N GLY A 54 11.55 -2.68 -11.56
CA GLY A 54 12.50 -3.68 -12.06
C GLY A 54 13.55 -3.06 -12.98
N LEU A 55 13.13 -2.21 -13.92
CA LEU A 55 14.06 -1.49 -14.81
C LEU A 55 14.94 -0.50 -14.04
N GLU A 56 14.37 0.24 -13.07
CA GLU A 56 15.14 1.16 -12.23
C GLU A 56 16.23 0.44 -11.43
N VAL A 57 15.91 -0.69 -10.80
CA VAL A 57 16.91 -1.48 -10.06
C VAL A 57 18.02 -1.97 -10.98
N LEU A 58 17.68 -2.51 -12.16
CA LEU A 58 18.68 -2.98 -13.12
C LEU A 58 19.59 -1.86 -13.61
N ARG A 59 19.04 -0.65 -13.83
CA ARG A 59 19.83 0.52 -14.27
C ARG A 59 20.66 1.14 -13.15
N SER A 60 20.17 1.10 -11.91
CA SER A 60 20.89 1.65 -10.76
C SER A 60 22.17 0.88 -10.40
N ASN A 61 22.39 -0.29 -11.01
CA ASN A 61 23.54 -1.18 -10.83
C ASN A 61 23.97 -1.33 -9.35
N PRO A 62 23.07 -1.82 -8.48
CA PRO A 62 23.36 -1.94 -7.06
C PRO A 62 24.45 -2.99 -6.84
N ALA A 63 25.24 -2.82 -5.78
CA ALA A 63 26.19 -3.84 -5.34
C ALA A 63 25.45 -5.07 -4.82
N TRP A 64 25.13 -6.02 -5.72
CA TRP A 64 24.30 -7.19 -5.42
C TRP A 64 24.84 -8.04 -4.25
N GLY A 65 26.17 -8.09 -4.07
CA GLY A 65 26.79 -8.77 -2.92
C GLY A 65 26.42 -8.14 -1.57
N ALA A 66 26.42 -6.80 -1.49
CA ALA A 66 26.01 -6.07 -0.29
C ALA A 66 24.49 -6.12 -0.08
N VAL A 67 23.71 -6.07 -1.17
CA VAL A 67 22.25 -6.23 -1.11
C VAL A 67 21.88 -7.61 -0.58
N ALA A 68 22.47 -8.68 -1.11
CA ALA A 68 22.20 -10.04 -0.65
C ALA A 68 22.66 -10.23 0.81
N GLY A 69 23.87 -9.77 1.17
CA GLY A 69 24.38 -9.86 2.54
C GLY A 69 23.49 -9.15 3.56
N ASN A 70 23.05 -7.93 3.26
CA ASN A 70 22.24 -7.11 4.18
C ASN A 70 20.75 -7.46 4.16
N THR A 71 20.25 -8.14 3.12
CA THR A 71 18.85 -8.62 3.08
C THR A 71 18.64 -9.79 4.03
N PHE A 72 19.65 -10.67 4.18
CA PHE A 72 19.53 -11.87 5.02
C PHE A 72 20.08 -11.70 6.45
N VAL A 73 20.92 -10.68 6.71
CA VAL A 73 21.47 -10.44 8.05
C VAL A 73 20.92 -9.12 8.62
N PRO A 74 20.01 -9.18 9.62
CA PRO A 74 19.41 -7.98 10.20
C PRO A 74 20.45 -7.21 11.03
N HIS A 75 20.90 -6.08 10.49
CA HIS A 75 21.72 -5.10 11.21
C HIS A 75 20.95 -3.77 11.30
N LEU A 76 20.92 -3.19 12.49
CA LEU A 76 20.22 -1.94 12.77
C LEU A 76 21.21 -0.96 13.38
N ASP A 77 21.74 -0.07 12.55
CA ASP A 77 22.67 0.96 13.00
C ASP A 77 21.90 2.19 13.49
N GLY A 78 21.75 2.26 14.82
CA GLY A 78 21.20 3.41 15.53
C GLY A 78 19.68 3.49 15.56
N THR A 79 19.19 4.49 16.30
CA THR A 79 17.76 4.70 16.53
C THR A 79 17.02 5.10 15.25
N ALA A 80 17.61 5.88 14.36
CA ALA A 80 16.99 6.30 13.09
C ALA A 80 16.64 5.12 12.17
N SER A 81 17.53 4.12 12.07
CA SER A 81 17.30 2.92 11.26
C SER A 81 16.17 2.07 11.82
N ILE A 82 16.06 1.97 13.15
CA ILE A 82 14.94 1.29 13.83
C ILE A 82 13.63 2.01 13.51
N LEU A 83 13.60 3.34 13.58
CA LEU A 83 12.40 4.13 13.28
C LEU A 83 11.92 3.92 11.84
N LEU A 84 12.85 3.93 10.88
CA LEU A 84 12.53 3.67 9.47
C LEU A 84 12.03 2.23 9.25
N ALA A 85 12.70 1.24 9.83
CA ALA A 85 12.28 -0.16 9.73
C ALA A 85 10.88 -0.38 10.34
N VAL A 86 10.64 0.22 11.50
CA VAL A 86 9.33 0.22 12.17
C VAL A 86 8.27 0.93 11.33
N GLY A 87 8.62 2.07 10.73
CA GLY A 87 7.74 2.82 9.83
C GLY A 87 7.35 2.02 8.59
N ILE A 88 8.31 1.34 7.95
CA ILE A 88 8.06 0.45 6.82
C ILE A 88 7.12 -0.69 7.25
N LEU A 89 7.42 -1.38 8.35
CA LEU A 89 6.57 -2.46 8.86
C LEU A 89 5.15 -1.97 9.18
N GLY A 90 5.01 -0.84 9.88
CA GLY A 90 3.70 -0.27 10.23
C GLY A 90 2.88 0.15 9.00
N ALA A 91 3.52 0.79 8.02
CA ALA A 91 2.85 1.30 6.82
C ALA A 91 2.44 0.19 5.83
N THR A 92 3.06 -0.99 5.89
CA THR A 92 2.72 -2.10 4.99
C THR A 92 1.36 -2.74 5.29
N VAL A 93 0.87 -2.64 6.53
CA VAL A 93 -0.38 -3.29 6.93
C VAL A 93 -1.56 -2.33 6.77
N MET A 94 -2.27 -2.48 5.65
CA MET A 94 -3.41 -1.64 5.31
C MET A 94 -4.73 -2.28 5.79
N PRO A 95 -5.40 -1.75 6.84
CA PRO A 95 -6.57 -2.38 7.45
C PRO A 95 -7.78 -2.48 6.51
N HIS A 96 -7.93 -1.49 5.62
CA HIS A 96 -9.02 -1.47 4.64
C HIS A 96 -8.90 -2.57 3.58
N VAL A 97 -7.69 -3.05 3.30
CA VAL A 97 -7.46 -4.17 2.35
C VAL A 97 -7.85 -5.50 2.98
N ILE A 98 -7.68 -5.66 4.29
CA ILE A 98 -8.12 -6.86 5.03
C ILE A 98 -9.63 -7.09 4.82
N TYR A 99 -10.45 -6.05 5.06
CA TYR A 99 -11.90 -6.15 4.86
C TYR A 99 -12.29 -6.40 3.40
N LEU A 100 -11.62 -5.71 2.47
CA LEU A 100 -11.91 -5.86 1.05
C LEU A 100 -11.57 -7.28 0.58
N HIS A 101 -10.39 -7.80 0.92
CA HIS A 101 -9.98 -9.14 0.53
C HIS A 101 -10.95 -10.21 1.07
N SER A 102 -11.39 -10.10 2.33
CA SER A 102 -12.42 -10.99 2.87
C SER A 102 -13.77 -10.88 2.12
N ALA A 103 -14.19 -9.69 1.70
CA ALA A 103 -15.44 -9.52 0.97
C ALA A 103 -15.36 -9.99 -0.49
N LEU A 104 -14.21 -9.85 -1.14
CA LEU A 104 -13.97 -10.30 -2.52
C LEU A 104 -13.92 -11.82 -2.61
N THR A 105 -13.29 -12.47 -1.64
CA THR A 105 -13.17 -13.94 -1.58
C THR A 105 -14.50 -14.62 -1.22
N GLN A 106 -15.36 -13.98 -0.41
CA GLN A 106 -16.62 -14.55 0.07
C GLN A 106 -17.57 -15.01 -1.06
N LYS A 107 -17.60 -14.32 -2.20
CA LYS A 107 -18.54 -14.58 -3.31
C LYS A 107 -17.89 -15.17 -4.57
N ARG A 108 -16.58 -15.42 -4.56
CA ARG A 108 -15.84 -15.87 -5.75
C ARG A 108 -16.15 -17.34 -6.08
N ILE A 109 -15.97 -18.24 -5.11
CA ILE A 109 -16.25 -19.68 -5.25
C ILE A 109 -16.75 -20.22 -3.90
N VAL A 110 -18.00 -20.64 -3.82
CA VAL A 110 -18.57 -21.24 -2.60
C VAL A 110 -18.41 -22.75 -2.67
N GLY A 111 -17.48 -23.30 -1.88
CA GLY A 111 -17.27 -24.74 -1.81
C GLY A 111 -18.47 -25.47 -1.21
N ALA A 112 -19.12 -26.34 -1.99
CA ALA A 112 -20.25 -27.16 -1.55
C ALA A 112 -19.84 -28.18 -0.46
N ASN A 113 -18.61 -28.73 -0.56
CA ASN A 113 -18.11 -29.77 0.34
C ASN A 113 -16.90 -29.29 1.17
N PRO A 114 -16.62 -29.89 2.35
CA PRO A 114 -15.47 -29.54 3.19
C PRO A 114 -14.12 -29.66 2.47
N GLU A 115 -13.95 -30.66 1.61
CA GLU A 115 -12.73 -30.85 0.81
C GLU A 115 -12.55 -29.75 -0.23
N ALA A 116 -13.64 -29.35 -0.90
CA ALA A 116 -13.63 -28.25 -1.85
C ALA A 116 -13.25 -26.93 -1.17
N LYS A 117 -13.77 -26.66 0.04
CA LYS A 117 -13.39 -25.49 0.83
C LYS A 117 -11.89 -25.49 1.18
N ARG A 118 -11.32 -26.64 1.53
CA ARG A 118 -9.88 -26.77 1.80
C ARG A 118 -9.02 -26.53 0.55
N LYS A 119 -9.46 -27.01 -0.61
CA LYS A 119 -8.78 -26.79 -1.89
C LYS A 119 -8.81 -25.31 -2.29
N ILE A 120 -9.97 -24.65 -2.16
CA ILE A 120 -10.12 -23.21 -2.40
C ILE A 120 -9.21 -22.42 -1.46
N PHE A 121 -9.18 -22.76 -0.17
CA PHE A 121 -8.28 -22.12 0.79
C PHE A 121 -6.81 -22.22 0.38
N HIS A 122 -6.35 -23.39 -0.09
CA HIS A 122 -4.96 -23.56 -0.52
C HIS A 122 -4.64 -22.72 -1.76
N PHE A 123 -5.56 -22.65 -2.74
CA PHE A 123 -5.39 -21.79 -3.91
C PHE A 123 -5.34 -20.30 -3.53
N GLU A 124 -6.25 -19.84 -2.68
CA GLU A 124 -6.25 -18.46 -2.18
C GLU A 124 -4.98 -18.15 -1.37
N MET A 125 -4.48 -19.11 -0.59
CA MET A 125 -3.21 -18.95 0.14
C MET A 125 -2.03 -18.77 -0.82
N VAL A 126 -1.96 -19.56 -1.90
CA VAL A 126 -0.92 -19.43 -2.92
C VAL A 126 -1.06 -18.10 -3.67
N ASP A 127 -2.28 -17.69 -4.02
CA ASP A 127 -2.55 -16.41 -4.69
C ASP A 127 -2.09 -15.22 -3.83
N VAL A 128 -2.46 -15.20 -2.54
CA VAL A 128 -2.02 -14.17 -1.59
C VAL A 128 -0.51 -14.20 -1.40
N LEU A 129 0.12 -15.38 -1.34
CA LEU A 129 1.57 -15.50 -1.18
C LEU A 129 2.32 -14.95 -2.40
N ILE A 130 1.84 -15.24 -3.61
CA ILE A 130 2.40 -14.69 -4.85
C ILE A 130 2.20 -13.16 -4.89
N ALA A 131 0.98 -12.68 -4.66
CA ALA A 131 0.67 -11.25 -4.72
C ALA A 131 1.45 -10.43 -3.69
N MET A 132 1.49 -10.90 -2.43
CA MET A 132 2.26 -10.24 -1.36
C MET A 132 3.76 -10.41 -1.56
N GLY A 133 4.22 -11.51 -2.15
CA GLY A 133 5.61 -11.72 -2.52
C GLY A 133 6.07 -10.72 -3.59
N ILE A 134 5.27 -10.52 -4.65
CA ILE A 134 5.54 -9.50 -5.66
C ILE A 134 5.57 -8.10 -5.03
N ALA A 135 4.60 -7.77 -4.16
CA ALA A 135 4.59 -6.49 -3.45
C ALA A 135 5.85 -6.30 -2.58
N GLY A 136 6.30 -7.35 -1.89
CA GLY A 136 7.54 -7.36 -1.13
C GLY A 136 8.77 -7.13 -1.99
N LEU A 137 8.85 -7.79 -3.16
CA LEU A 137 9.94 -7.59 -4.12
C LEU A 137 9.97 -6.16 -4.67
N ILE A 138 8.82 -5.54 -4.94
CA ILE A 138 8.75 -4.13 -5.35
C ILE A 138 9.27 -3.23 -4.22
N ASN A 139 8.87 -3.46 -2.98
CA ASN A 139 9.36 -2.67 -1.84
C ASN A 139 10.87 -2.81 -1.64
N LEU A 140 11.40 -4.02 -1.79
CA LEU A 140 12.84 -4.26 -1.77
C LEU A 140 13.53 -3.55 -2.93
N ALA A 141 12.97 -3.61 -4.14
CA ALA A 141 13.47 -2.91 -5.32
C ALA A 141 13.52 -1.38 -5.11
N MET A 142 12.47 -0.80 -4.54
CA MET A 142 12.44 0.62 -4.19
C MET A 142 13.54 1.00 -3.20
N LEU A 143 13.72 0.18 -2.16
CA LEU A 143 14.71 0.42 -1.11
C LEU A 143 16.14 0.26 -1.63
N THR A 144 16.42 -0.76 -2.45
CA THR A 144 17.74 -1.00 -3.03
C THR A 144 18.12 0.08 -4.03
N MET A 145 17.18 0.49 -4.89
CA MET A 145 17.39 1.61 -5.81
C MET A 145 17.68 2.89 -5.01
N ALA A 146 16.89 3.19 -3.97
CA ALA A 146 17.10 4.38 -3.16
C ALA A 146 18.47 4.37 -2.46
N ALA A 147 18.90 3.22 -1.94
CA ALA A 147 20.21 3.05 -1.33
C ALA A 147 21.36 3.20 -2.35
N ALA A 148 21.23 2.62 -3.54
CA ALA A 148 22.25 2.68 -4.58
C ALA A 148 22.40 4.10 -5.16
N VAL A 149 21.29 4.80 -5.39
CA VAL A 149 21.29 6.12 -6.03
C VAL A 149 21.53 7.24 -5.00
N PHE A 150 20.83 7.23 -3.87
CA PHE A 150 20.89 8.34 -2.90
C PHE A 150 21.82 8.04 -1.73
N GLY A 151 21.80 6.79 -1.24
CA GLY A 151 22.64 6.36 -0.12
C GLY A 151 24.14 6.46 -0.41
N ALA A 152 24.58 6.01 -1.59
CA ALA A 152 25.98 6.12 -2.03
C ALA A 152 26.50 7.57 -2.11
N ARG A 153 25.59 8.55 -2.18
CA ARG A 153 25.90 9.98 -2.34
C ARG A 153 25.71 10.79 -1.04
N GLY A 154 25.43 10.13 0.09
CA GLY A 154 25.21 10.78 1.38
C GLY A 154 23.93 11.60 1.48
N MET A 155 22.98 11.44 0.54
CA MET A 155 21.72 12.18 0.53
C MET A 155 20.66 11.49 1.40
N VAL A 156 20.87 11.50 2.72
CA VAL A 156 20.05 10.75 3.70
C VAL A 156 18.60 11.25 3.76
N ASN A 157 18.33 12.50 3.34
CA ASN A 157 17.00 13.12 3.39
C ASN A 157 16.29 13.20 2.02
N ALA A 158 16.89 12.72 0.93
CA ALA A 158 16.29 12.83 -0.40
C ALA A 158 14.93 12.10 -0.51
N GLY A 159 14.66 11.10 0.33
CA GLY A 159 13.38 10.39 0.37
C GLY A 159 12.22 11.18 0.99
N ALA A 160 12.47 12.32 1.62
CA ALA A 160 11.42 13.13 2.27
C ALA A 160 10.59 13.95 1.26
N ASP A 161 11.14 14.23 0.08
CA ASP A 161 10.44 14.92 -1.01
C ASP A 161 10.50 14.08 -2.29
N LEU A 162 9.34 13.58 -2.72
CA LEU A 162 9.22 12.80 -3.95
C LEU A 162 9.66 13.58 -5.19
N THR A 163 9.66 14.91 -5.15
CA THR A 163 10.18 15.76 -6.22
C THR A 163 11.69 15.63 -6.34
N GLN A 164 12.40 15.61 -5.21
CA GLN A 164 13.85 15.41 -5.17
C GLN A 164 14.23 14.01 -5.66
N VAL A 165 13.43 13.00 -5.30
CA VAL A 165 13.63 11.64 -5.82
C VAL A 165 13.47 11.61 -7.34
N PHE A 166 12.42 12.24 -7.88
CA PHE A 166 12.18 12.29 -9.33
C PHE A 166 13.34 12.96 -10.09
N THR A 167 13.76 14.15 -9.65
CA THR A 167 14.87 14.88 -10.29
C THR A 167 16.20 14.15 -10.10
N GLY A 168 16.41 13.54 -8.93
CA GLY A 168 17.61 12.78 -8.63
C GLY A 168 17.73 11.53 -9.50
N LEU A 169 16.63 10.81 -9.75
CA LEU A 169 16.65 9.68 -10.67
C LEU A 169 16.99 10.09 -12.08
N ASP A 170 16.42 11.20 -12.56
CA ASP A 170 16.73 11.71 -13.90
C ASP A 170 18.19 12.16 -14.02
N GLN A 171 18.74 12.80 -12.98
CA GLN A 171 20.12 13.27 -12.97
C GLN A 171 21.15 12.15 -12.79
N PHE A 172 20.87 11.16 -11.95
CA PHE A 172 21.87 10.19 -11.50
C PHE A 172 21.80 8.82 -12.16
N VAL A 173 20.61 8.42 -12.61
CA VAL A 173 20.41 7.17 -13.38
C VAL A 173 20.33 7.50 -14.87
N GLY A 174 19.71 8.63 -15.22
CA GLY A 174 19.53 9.06 -16.60
C GLY A 174 18.50 8.22 -17.36
N GLY A 175 18.38 8.44 -18.67
CA GLY A 175 17.54 7.60 -19.53
C GLY A 175 16.04 7.67 -19.22
N HIS A 176 15.56 8.85 -18.81
CA HIS A 176 14.16 9.12 -18.44
C HIS A 176 13.67 8.34 -17.22
N SER A 177 14.58 7.93 -16.33
CA SER A 177 14.25 7.23 -15.09
C SER A 177 13.32 8.03 -14.17
N GLY A 178 13.42 9.37 -14.18
CA GLY A 178 12.43 10.23 -13.52
C GLY A 178 11.01 9.97 -14.05
N LEU A 179 10.82 9.96 -15.38
CA LEU A 179 9.51 9.70 -15.99
C LEU A 179 8.99 8.30 -15.67
N ILE A 180 9.85 7.27 -15.69
CA ILE A 180 9.47 5.89 -15.33
C ILE A 180 8.96 5.85 -13.88
N PHE A 181 9.67 6.49 -12.96
CA PHE A 181 9.24 6.62 -11.56
C PHE A 181 7.92 7.40 -11.42
N GLY A 182 7.77 8.51 -12.14
CA GLY A 182 6.55 9.32 -12.14
C GLY A 182 5.32 8.54 -12.64
N VAL A 183 5.48 7.75 -13.70
CA VAL A 183 4.43 6.86 -14.23
C VAL A 183 4.08 5.76 -13.22
N ALA A 184 5.08 5.15 -12.57
CA ALA A 184 4.85 4.16 -11.53
C ALA A 184 4.10 4.75 -10.32
N LEU A 185 4.46 5.97 -9.89
CA LEU A 185 3.79 6.70 -8.81
C LEU A 185 2.34 7.09 -9.17
N LEU A 186 2.10 7.42 -10.44
CA LEU A 186 0.76 7.67 -10.97
C LEU A 186 -0.07 6.38 -10.92
N ALA A 187 0.45 5.29 -11.51
CA ALA A 187 -0.22 3.99 -11.56
C ALA A 187 -0.56 3.46 -10.16
N SER A 188 0.40 3.54 -9.23
CA SER A 188 0.22 3.15 -7.83
C SER A 188 -0.87 3.96 -7.14
N GLY A 189 -0.85 5.30 -7.28
CA GLY A 189 -1.83 6.15 -6.64
C GLY A 189 -3.25 5.98 -7.21
N VAL A 190 -3.38 5.72 -8.51
CA VAL A 190 -4.65 5.49 -9.19
C VAL A 190 -5.24 4.12 -8.79
N SER A 191 -4.39 3.08 -8.75
CA SER A 191 -4.76 1.73 -8.28
C SER A 191 -5.22 1.77 -6.81
N SER A 192 -4.40 2.32 -5.92
CA SER A 192 -4.70 2.41 -4.48
C SER A 192 -5.98 3.23 -4.19
N SER A 193 -6.21 4.31 -4.93
CA SER A 193 -7.46 5.08 -4.83
C SER A 193 -8.71 4.24 -5.11
N SER A 194 -8.65 3.42 -6.16
CA SER A 194 -9.78 2.59 -6.58
C SER A 194 -10.07 1.53 -5.53
N VAL A 195 -9.03 0.82 -5.07
CA VAL A 195 -9.11 -0.16 -3.97
C VAL A 195 -9.67 0.49 -2.70
N GLY A 196 -9.20 1.69 -2.33
CA GLY A 196 -9.68 2.42 -1.15
C GLY A 196 -11.18 2.72 -1.19
N THR A 197 -11.71 3.13 -2.34
CA THR A 197 -13.17 3.38 -2.48
C THR A 197 -14.02 2.11 -2.41
N LEU A 198 -13.47 0.97 -2.86
CA LEU A 198 -14.10 -0.34 -2.75
C LEU A 198 -14.10 -0.83 -1.30
N SER A 199 -12.97 -0.74 -0.61
CA SER A 199 -12.87 -1.04 0.81
C SER A 199 -13.85 -0.19 1.63
N GLY A 200 -13.93 1.11 1.35
CA GLY A 200 -14.91 2.00 1.97
C GLY A 200 -16.36 1.57 1.71
N GLN A 201 -16.64 0.93 0.56
CA GLN A 201 -17.96 0.34 0.32
C GLN A 201 -18.24 -0.83 1.22
N VAL A 202 -17.31 -1.78 1.27
CA VAL A 202 -17.44 -3.01 2.03
C VAL A 202 -17.63 -2.69 3.51
N VAL A 203 -16.82 -1.78 4.04
CA VAL A 203 -16.91 -1.34 5.44
C VAL A 203 -18.26 -0.64 5.70
N MET A 204 -18.67 0.31 4.85
CA MET A 204 -19.95 1.02 5.02
C MET A 204 -21.16 0.08 4.92
N GLN A 205 -21.14 -0.88 3.99
CA GLN A 205 -22.21 -1.85 3.82
C GLN A 205 -22.26 -2.88 4.94
N GLY A 206 -21.09 -3.31 5.44
CA GLY A 206 -20.99 -4.27 6.54
C GLY A 206 -21.40 -3.68 7.89
N PHE A 207 -20.81 -2.53 8.25
CA PHE A 207 -20.98 -1.94 9.59
C PHE A 207 -22.18 -1.00 9.68
N ILE A 208 -22.35 -0.09 8.71
CA ILE A 208 -23.39 0.96 8.75
C ILE A 208 -24.64 0.56 7.95
N ARG A 209 -24.56 -0.54 7.18
CA ARG A 209 -25.65 -1.07 6.32
C ARG A 209 -26.24 -0.03 5.36
N ARG A 210 -25.48 1.02 5.02
CA ARG A 210 -25.87 2.03 4.02
C ARG A 210 -25.15 1.83 2.70
N ARG A 211 -25.88 2.06 1.60
CA ARG A 211 -25.33 2.09 0.25
C ARG A 211 -25.34 3.53 -0.26
N ILE A 212 -24.15 4.09 -0.44
CA ILE A 212 -23.93 5.39 -1.08
C ILE A 212 -23.39 5.07 -2.49
N PRO A 213 -23.84 5.78 -3.55
CA PRO A 213 -23.30 5.58 -4.89
C PRO A 213 -21.79 5.82 -4.91
N LEU A 214 -21.07 5.00 -5.68
CA LEU A 214 -19.60 5.02 -5.77
C LEU A 214 -19.07 6.41 -6.14
N PHE A 215 -19.73 7.09 -7.08
CA PHE A 215 -19.35 8.43 -7.53
C PHE A 215 -19.43 9.46 -6.39
N LEU A 216 -20.51 9.43 -5.61
CA LEU A 216 -20.67 10.34 -4.48
C LEU A 216 -19.64 10.06 -3.39
N ARG A 217 -19.37 8.78 -3.08
CA ARG A 217 -18.29 8.43 -2.14
C ARG A 217 -16.96 8.95 -2.64
N ARG A 218 -16.62 8.75 -3.92
CA ARG A 218 -15.36 9.21 -4.49
C ARG A 218 -15.23 10.72 -4.40
N ALA A 219 -16.28 11.46 -4.73
CA ALA A 219 -16.32 12.91 -4.57
C ALA A 219 -16.04 13.32 -3.12
N ILE A 220 -16.72 12.71 -2.14
CA ILE A 220 -16.49 12.99 -0.71
C ILE A 220 -15.04 12.68 -0.31
N THR A 221 -14.47 11.55 -0.73
CA THR A 221 -13.07 11.19 -0.40
C THR A 221 -12.04 12.09 -1.07
N MET A 222 -12.41 12.78 -2.15
CA MET A 222 -11.52 13.70 -2.86
C MET A 222 -11.51 15.11 -2.24
N VAL A 223 -12.59 15.51 -1.56
CA VAL A 223 -12.71 16.85 -0.96
C VAL A 223 -11.53 17.18 -0.03
N PRO A 224 -11.12 16.35 0.95
CA PRO A 224 -10.00 16.68 1.83
C PRO A 224 -8.70 16.88 1.06
N ALA A 225 -8.42 16.04 0.06
CA ALA A 225 -7.23 16.17 -0.77
C ALA A 225 -7.25 17.46 -1.60
N MET A 226 -8.39 17.83 -2.16
CA MET A 226 -8.54 19.07 -2.93
C MET A 226 -8.39 20.32 -2.05
N ILE A 227 -8.93 20.29 -0.82
CA ILE A 227 -8.76 21.38 0.15
C ILE A 227 -7.27 21.55 0.48
N LEU A 228 -6.57 20.47 0.81
CA LEU A 228 -5.14 20.52 1.14
C LEU A 228 -4.28 21.08 0.00
N ILE A 229 -4.60 20.69 -1.25
CA ILE A 229 -3.92 21.22 -2.44
C ILE A 229 -4.24 22.71 -2.64
N ALA A 230 -5.49 23.12 -2.44
CA ALA A 230 -5.91 24.51 -2.58
C ALA A 230 -5.24 25.42 -1.54
N THR A 231 -5.04 24.94 -0.31
CA THR A 231 -4.34 25.67 0.75
C THR A 231 -2.82 25.65 0.61
N ARG A 232 -2.27 25.05 -0.45
CA ARG A 232 -0.82 24.77 -0.62
C ARG A 232 -0.18 24.15 0.61
N PHE A 233 -0.93 23.27 1.28
CA PHE A 233 -0.41 22.57 2.46
C PHE A 233 0.70 21.62 2.03
N ASP A 234 1.72 21.47 2.88
CA ASP A 234 2.86 20.60 2.58
C ASP A 234 2.39 19.14 2.38
N PRO A 235 2.60 18.55 1.20
CA PRO A 235 2.18 17.17 0.90
C PRO A 235 2.77 16.14 1.86
N SER A 236 3.99 16.37 2.37
CA SER A 236 4.67 15.45 3.27
C SER A 236 3.99 15.41 4.64
N HIS A 237 3.59 16.58 5.17
CA HIS A 237 2.80 16.64 6.41
C HIS A 237 1.42 15.99 6.26
N ALA A 238 0.75 16.21 5.13
CA ALA A 238 -0.53 15.56 4.83
C ALA A 238 -0.39 14.03 4.74
N LEU A 239 0.73 13.56 4.19
CA LEU A 239 1.05 12.13 4.10
C LEU A 239 1.28 11.53 5.49
N VAL A 240 2.07 12.19 6.35
CA VAL A 240 2.27 11.77 7.75
C VAL A 240 0.95 11.72 8.51
N LEU A 241 0.12 12.75 8.42
CA LEU A 241 -1.18 12.78 9.08
C LEU A 241 -2.09 11.64 8.61
N SER A 242 -2.08 11.33 7.31
CA SER A 242 -2.82 10.20 6.75
C SER A 242 -2.34 8.86 7.33
N GLN A 243 -1.04 8.72 7.59
CA GLN A 243 -0.50 7.53 8.25
C GLN A 243 -0.99 7.41 9.69
N VAL A 244 -1.08 8.50 10.44
CA VAL A 244 -1.61 8.47 11.82
C VAL A 244 -3.04 7.94 11.85
N PHE A 245 -3.90 8.37 10.91
CA PHE A 245 -5.27 7.84 10.79
C PHE A 245 -5.30 6.34 10.43
N LEU A 246 -4.40 5.90 9.54
CA LEU A 246 -4.25 4.48 9.20
C LEU A 246 -3.81 3.66 10.42
N SER A 247 -2.80 4.12 11.16
CA SER A 247 -2.27 3.50 12.37
C SER A 247 -3.34 3.29 13.43
N PHE A 248 -4.24 4.27 13.61
CA PHE A 248 -5.37 4.14 14.53
C PHE A 248 -6.34 3.03 14.10
N GLY A 249 -6.54 2.81 12.80
CA GLY A 249 -7.45 1.79 12.27
C GLY A 249 -6.93 0.35 12.34
N ILE A 250 -5.61 0.15 12.45
CA ILE A 250 -4.98 -1.17 12.40
C ILE A 250 -5.43 -2.12 13.52
N PRO A 251 -5.42 -1.72 14.82
CA PRO A 251 -5.88 -2.58 15.91
C PRO A 251 -7.33 -3.05 15.72
N PHE A 252 -8.21 -2.16 15.27
CA PHE A 252 -9.62 -2.46 15.05
C PHE A 252 -9.88 -3.43 13.89
N ALA A 253 -8.93 -3.57 12.96
CA ALA A 253 -9.00 -4.57 11.91
C ALA A 253 -8.35 -5.90 12.32
N LEU A 254 -7.16 -5.85 12.91
CA LEU A 254 -6.37 -7.04 13.26
C LEU A 254 -6.98 -7.83 14.42
N ILE A 255 -7.45 -7.16 15.49
CA ILE A 255 -7.96 -7.86 16.68
C ILE A 255 -9.19 -8.71 16.32
N PRO A 256 -10.24 -8.18 15.65
CA PRO A 256 -11.37 -9.00 15.24
C PRO A 256 -10.97 -10.11 14.26
N LEU A 257 -10.03 -9.86 13.34
CA LEU A 257 -9.56 -10.87 12.41
C LEU A 257 -8.97 -12.09 13.15
N VAL A 258 -8.11 -11.86 14.14
CA VAL A 258 -7.51 -12.93 14.93
C VAL A 258 -8.56 -13.65 15.79
N LEU A 259 -9.54 -12.92 16.33
CA LEU A 259 -10.62 -13.51 17.11
C LEU A 259 -11.55 -14.38 16.25
N PHE A 260 -11.96 -13.90 15.07
CA PHE A 260 -12.86 -14.62 14.17
C PHE A 260 -12.20 -15.84 13.51
N THR A 261 -10.91 -15.75 13.17
CA THR A 261 -10.16 -16.88 12.58
C THR A 261 -9.88 -18.00 13.60
N ARG A 262 -9.95 -17.70 14.90
CA ARG A 262 -9.85 -18.69 15.98
C ARG A 262 -11.19 -19.35 16.34
N ASP A 263 -12.31 -18.69 16.06
CA ASP A 263 -13.62 -19.18 16.50
C ASP A 263 -14.08 -20.40 15.68
N LYS A 264 -14.21 -21.54 16.36
CA LYS A 264 -14.73 -22.79 15.78
C LYS A 264 -16.17 -22.66 15.28
N LYS A 265 -16.97 -21.77 15.87
CA LYS A 265 -18.35 -21.52 15.45
C LYS A 265 -18.41 -20.80 14.11
N LEU A 266 -17.43 -19.94 13.81
CA LEU A 266 -17.38 -19.17 12.57
C LEU A 266 -16.63 -19.90 11.46
N MET A 267 -15.47 -20.50 11.77
CA MET A 267 -14.61 -21.14 10.76
C MET A 267 -14.87 -22.64 10.55
N GLY A 268 -15.58 -23.30 11.47
CA GLY A 268 -15.87 -24.73 11.39
C GLY A 268 -14.60 -25.59 11.31
N ASN A 269 -14.41 -26.28 10.18
CA ASN A 269 -13.26 -27.18 9.97
C ASN A 269 -11.98 -26.46 9.48
N LEU A 270 -12.04 -25.15 9.22
CA LEU A 270 -10.92 -24.33 8.72
C LEU A 270 -10.32 -23.41 9.81
N VAL A 271 -10.46 -23.81 11.08
CA VAL A 271 -9.95 -23.03 12.21
C VAL A 271 -8.42 -23.04 12.21
N ASN A 272 -7.83 -21.89 12.54
CA ASN A 272 -6.39 -21.77 12.64
C ASN A 272 -5.78 -22.78 13.62
N SER A 273 -4.64 -23.35 13.23
CA SER A 273 -3.84 -24.18 14.11
C SER A 273 -3.33 -23.38 15.32
N ARG A 274 -2.93 -24.06 16.40
CA ARG A 274 -2.37 -23.39 17.60
C ARG A 274 -1.11 -22.57 17.27
N LEU A 275 -0.27 -23.07 16.35
CA LEU A 275 0.93 -22.37 15.89
C LEU A 275 0.57 -21.13 15.07
N THR A 276 -0.40 -21.24 14.16
CA THR A 276 -0.88 -20.10 13.36
C THR A 276 -1.49 -19.02 14.24
N ASN A 277 -2.24 -19.40 15.28
CA ASN A 277 -2.80 -18.45 16.24
C ASN A 277 -1.70 -17.74 17.05
N LEU A 278 -0.70 -18.47 17.53
CA LEU A 278 0.42 -17.88 18.24
C LEU A 278 1.20 -16.88 17.37
N ALA A 279 1.48 -17.26 16.12
CA ALA A 279 2.10 -16.36 15.14
C ALA A 279 1.23 -15.12 14.86
N ALA A 280 -0.09 -15.30 14.69
CA ALA A 280 -1.02 -14.20 14.47
C ALA A 280 -1.10 -13.24 15.67
N TYR A 281 -1.09 -13.75 16.91
CA TYR A 281 -0.99 -12.91 18.10
C TYR A 281 0.33 -12.16 18.15
N GLY A 282 1.45 -12.84 17.89
CA GLY A 282 2.78 -12.23 17.88
C GLY A 282 2.87 -11.08 16.87
N VAL A 283 2.43 -11.32 15.63
CA VAL A 283 2.40 -10.30 14.57
C VAL A 283 1.45 -9.16 14.92
N ALA A 284 0.25 -9.45 15.43
CA ALA A 284 -0.70 -8.41 15.83
C ALA A 284 -0.17 -7.53 16.97
N VAL A 285 0.39 -8.14 18.03
CA VAL A 285 0.99 -7.41 19.16
C VAL A 285 2.17 -6.57 18.68
N MET A 286 3.04 -7.13 17.84
CA MET A 286 4.17 -6.41 17.26
C MET A 286 3.69 -5.19 16.46
N ILE A 287 2.78 -5.36 15.50
CA ILE A 287 2.29 -4.25 14.66
C ILE A 287 1.57 -3.19 15.51
N ILE A 288 0.74 -3.58 16.47
CA ILE A 288 0.03 -2.64 17.35
C ILE A 288 1.04 -1.87 18.21
N GLY A 289 2.02 -2.54 18.81
CA GLY A 289 3.08 -1.91 19.60
C GLY A 289 3.90 -0.92 18.78
N LEU A 290 4.29 -1.31 17.56
CA LEU A 290 5.01 -0.45 16.62
C LEU A 290 4.19 0.77 16.20
N ASN A 291 2.89 0.62 15.95
CA ASN A 291 2.01 1.74 15.60
C ASN A 291 1.81 2.69 16.79
N ILE A 292 1.64 2.18 18.00
CA ILE A 292 1.57 3.01 19.22
C ILE A 292 2.86 3.82 19.37
N PHE A 293 4.00 3.17 19.17
CA PHE A 293 5.30 3.84 19.22
C PHE A 293 5.46 4.91 18.13
N LEU A 294 5.03 4.63 16.89
CA LEU A 294 5.05 5.60 15.79
C LEU A 294 4.14 6.80 16.08
N ILE A 295 2.92 6.56 16.56
CA ILE A 295 1.99 7.63 16.98
C ILE A 295 2.60 8.47 18.10
N TYR A 296 3.18 7.82 19.12
CA TYR A 296 3.84 8.50 20.21
C TYR A 296 4.96 9.41 19.70
N GLN A 297 5.81 8.91 18.80
CA GLN A 297 6.88 9.71 18.23
C GLN A 297 6.35 10.89 17.40
N THR A 298 5.33 10.65 16.58
CA THR A 298 4.79 11.66 15.66
C THR A 298 4.02 12.77 16.39
N LEU A 299 3.38 12.45 17.52
CA LEU A 299 2.60 13.42 18.30
C LEU A 299 3.42 14.08 19.42
N PHE A 300 4.33 13.36 20.08
CA PHE A 300 5.04 13.86 21.27
C PHE A 300 6.50 14.25 21.04
N LYS A 301 7.12 13.84 19.91
CA LYS A 301 8.55 14.14 19.63
C LYS A 301 8.75 15.19 18.53
N THR A 302 7.66 15.78 18.04
CA THR A 302 7.66 16.88 17.05
C THR A 302 7.51 18.25 17.76
N ALA A 303 7.97 18.35 19.01
CA ALA A 303 8.10 19.58 19.78
C ALA A 303 9.59 19.84 20.05
#